data_AF-A0A536ZM08-F1
#
_entry.id   AF-A0A536ZM08-F1
#
_cell.length_a   1.000
_cell.length_b   1.000
_cell.length_c   1.000
_cell.angle_alpha   90.00
_cell.angle_beta   90.00
_cell.angle_gamma   90.00
#
_symmetry.space_group_name_H-M   'P 1'
#
loop_
_entity.id
_entity.type
_entity.pdbx_description
1 polymer ?
#
loop_
_entity_poly.entity_id
_entity_poly.type
_entity_poly.pdbx_seq_one_letter_code
_entity_poly.pdbx_strand_id
1 'polypeptide(L)'
;MELAPSLSMLRCVVAGLFLFSASAAADEGLTPDQKRMRACNTQAKEKSLKGPERSHFMTHCLEGYDGDGPGLTAHQRKNETCTKRADNRGLEGAERRGFMSDCVKPDRAKERTAQRERTRNCNRRAAGRRLAGEEKKKFVAGCLDGSAAVGG
;
A
#
# COMPACT_ATOMS: atom_id res chain seq x y z
N MET A 1 -24.38 1.38 -75.85
CA MET A 1 -23.13 0.83 -75.30
C MET A 1 -23.05 1.26 -73.85
N GLU A 2 -22.94 0.43 -72.82
CA GLU A 2 -22.73 -1.02 -72.66
C GLU A 2 -23.54 -1.46 -71.42
N LEU A 3 -24.41 -2.47 -71.59
CA LEU A 3 -24.33 -3.84 -71.05
C LEU A 3 -24.55 -3.98 -69.53
N ALA A 4 -25.71 -4.54 -69.23
CA ALA A 4 -26.14 -5.03 -67.92
C ALA A 4 -25.87 -6.57 -67.81
N PRO A 5 -26.59 -7.34 -66.97
CA PRO A 5 -26.12 -7.98 -65.74
C PRO A 5 -26.08 -9.52 -65.82
N SER A 6 -25.51 -10.25 -64.83
CA SER A 6 -26.00 -11.61 -64.53
C SER A 6 -25.46 -12.22 -63.23
N LEU A 7 -26.41 -12.76 -62.45
CA LEU A 7 -26.31 -13.89 -61.52
C LEU A 7 -25.21 -14.91 -61.88
N SER A 8 -24.41 -15.31 -60.88
CA SER A 8 -23.93 -16.69 -60.76
C SER A 8 -23.66 -17.03 -59.29
N MET A 9 -24.72 -17.48 -58.63
CA MET A 9 -24.63 -18.34 -57.45
C MET A 9 -24.10 -19.70 -57.91
N LEU A 10 -22.84 -20.04 -57.64
CA LEU A 10 -22.39 -21.44 -57.63
C LEU A 10 -21.15 -21.69 -56.75
N ARG A 11 -21.43 -22.18 -55.54
CA ARG A 11 -20.63 -23.09 -54.69
C ARG A 11 -19.13 -23.29 -55.02
N CYS A 12 -18.29 -22.92 -54.06
CA CYS A 12 -17.15 -23.75 -53.64
C CYS A 12 -17.11 -23.78 -52.10
N VAL A 13 -17.71 -24.83 -51.53
CA VAL A 13 -17.45 -25.28 -50.15
C VAL A 13 -16.02 -25.79 -50.15
N VAL A 14 -15.07 -25.01 -49.64
CA VAL A 14 -13.75 -25.52 -49.28
C VAL A 14 -13.72 -25.68 -47.78
N ALA A 15 -13.93 -26.93 -47.35
CA ALA A 15 -13.68 -27.39 -46.00
C ALA A 15 -12.18 -27.26 -45.69
N GLY A 16 -11.77 -26.07 -45.23
CA GLY A 16 -10.48 -25.84 -44.63
C GLY A 16 -10.59 -26.07 -43.13
N LEU A 17 -10.27 -27.29 -42.71
CA LEU A 17 -10.01 -27.64 -41.32
C LEU A 17 -8.79 -26.82 -40.85
N PHE A 18 -9.01 -25.55 -40.49
CA PHE A 18 -8.02 -24.74 -39.80
C PHE A 18 -7.83 -25.34 -38.42
N LEU A 19 -6.79 -26.15 -38.30
CA LEU A 19 -6.22 -26.58 -37.04
C LEU A 19 -6.00 -25.33 -36.19
N PHE A 20 -6.87 -25.15 -35.20
CA PHE A 20 -6.68 -24.20 -34.13
C PHE A 20 -5.45 -24.68 -33.35
N SER A 21 -4.27 -24.17 -33.72
CA SER A 21 -3.05 -24.38 -32.97
C SER A 21 -3.26 -23.83 -31.56
N ALA A 22 -3.59 -24.73 -30.64
CA ALA A 22 -3.52 -24.48 -29.22
C ALA A 22 -2.07 -24.10 -28.90
N SER A 23 -1.82 -22.80 -28.78
CA SER A 23 -0.56 -22.28 -28.27
C SER A 23 -0.49 -22.60 -26.78
N ALA A 24 -0.17 -23.86 -26.44
CA ALA A 24 0.45 -24.16 -25.17
C ALA A 24 1.80 -23.43 -25.21
N ALA A 25 1.85 -22.26 -24.57
CA ALA A 25 3.05 -21.44 -24.47
C ALA A 25 4.13 -22.25 -23.75
N ALA A 26 4.92 -22.96 -24.55
CA ALA A 26 6.05 -23.78 -24.11
C ALA A 26 7.02 -22.88 -23.36
N ASP A 27 7.40 -23.36 -22.19
CA ASP A 27 8.30 -22.74 -21.22
C ASP A 27 9.78 -22.90 -21.66
N GLU A 28 10.00 -23.13 -22.97
CA GLU A 28 11.29 -23.32 -23.61
C GLU A 28 11.96 -21.96 -23.80
N GLY A 29 13.09 -21.75 -23.11
CA GLY A 29 13.90 -20.53 -23.19
C GLY A 29 13.75 -19.56 -22.02
N LEU A 30 12.85 -19.80 -21.06
CA LEU A 30 12.77 -18.99 -19.84
C LEU A 30 13.81 -19.41 -18.80
N THR A 31 14.42 -18.45 -18.10
CA THR A 31 15.26 -18.74 -16.93
C THR A 31 14.39 -19.25 -15.77
N PRO A 32 14.94 -20.01 -14.81
CA PRO A 32 14.18 -20.49 -13.65
C PRO A 32 13.39 -19.38 -12.92
N ASP A 33 13.96 -18.19 -12.78
CA ASP A 33 13.31 -17.03 -12.16
C ASP A 33 12.12 -16.51 -12.99
N GLN A 34 12.23 -16.49 -14.32
CA GLN A 34 11.14 -16.08 -15.20
C GLN A 34 9.98 -17.07 -15.18
N LYS A 35 10.28 -18.38 -15.17
CA LYS A 35 9.29 -19.46 -15.04
C LYS A 35 8.52 -19.31 -13.74
N ARG A 36 9.25 -19.08 -12.64
CA ARG A 36 8.69 -18.85 -11.31
C ARG A 36 7.81 -17.61 -11.25
N MET A 37 8.29 -16.47 -11.76
CA MET A 37 7.50 -15.25 -11.80
C MET A 37 6.21 -15.43 -12.60
N ARG A 38 6.26 -16.16 -13.71
CA ARG A 38 5.06 -16.50 -14.50
C ARG A 38 4.07 -17.33 -13.68
N ALA A 39 4.52 -18.39 -13.03
CA ALA A 39 3.70 -19.23 -12.17
C ALA A 39 3.05 -18.43 -11.03
N CYS A 40 3.83 -17.60 -10.33
CA CYS A 40 3.31 -16.70 -9.29
C CYS A 40 2.26 -15.74 -9.83
N ASN A 41 2.47 -15.17 -11.01
CA ASN A 41 1.49 -14.28 -11.63
C ASN A 41 0.18 -14.99 -12.00
N THR A 42 0.25 -16.24 -12.46
CA THR A 42 -0.90 -17.10 -12.75
C THR A 42 -1.67 -17.42 -11.47
N GLN A 43 -1.01 -17.95 -10.44
CA GLN A 43 -1.64 -18.30 -9.16
C GLN A 43 -2.30 -17.07 -8.51
N ALA A 44 -1.64 -15.91 -8.55
CA ALA A 44 -2.21 -14.69 -8.02
C ALA A 44 -3.47 -14.22 -8.78
N LYS A 45 -3.56 -14.52 -10.10
CA LYS A 45 -4.78 -14.25 -10.89
C LYS A 45 -5.88 -15.26 -10.57
N GLU A 46 -5.57 -16.54 -10.42
CA GLU A 46 -6.52 -17.58 -10.03
C GLU A 46 -7.13 -17.29 -8.65
N LYS A 47 -6.30 -16.82 -7.70
CA LYS A 47 -6.75 -16.34 -6.39
C LYS A 47 -7.43 -14.95 -6.42
N SER A 48 -7.59 -14.35 -7.61
CA SER A 48 -8.20 -13.02 -7.80
C SER A 48 -7.56 -11.90 -6.95
N LEU A 49 -6.27 -12.03 -6.63
CA LEU A 49 -5.56 -11.08 -5.78
C LEU A 49 -5.29 -9.78 -6.53
N LYS A 50 -5.58 -8.66 -5.87
CA LYS A 50 -5.38 -7.30 -6.39
C LYS A 50 -4.70 -6.42 -5.35
N GLY A 51 -4.07 -5.34 -5.82
CA GLY A 51 -3.43 -4.33 -4.96
C GLY A 51 -2.46 -4.95 -3.95
N PRO A 52 -2.52 -4.58 -2.66
CA PRO A 52 -1.55 -5.02 -1.66
C PRO A 52 -1.53 -6.54 -1.44
N GLU A 53 -2.68 -7.20 -1.53
CA GLU A 53 -2.80 -8.65 -1.37
C GLU A 53 -2.04 -9.39 -2.48
N ARG A 54 -2.10 -8.87 -3.71
CA ARG A 54 -1.30 -9.38 -4.83
C ARG A 54 0.19 -9.18 -4.60
N SER A 55 0.59 -7.98 -4.16
CA SER A 55 1.99 -7.66 -3.91
C SER A 55 2.58 -8.59 -2.84
N HIS A 56 1.85 -8.81 -1.74
CA HIS A 56 2.27 -9.71 -0.67
C HIS A 56 2.43 -11.15 -1.16
N PHE A 57 1.43 -11.67 -1.86
CA PHE A 57 1.50 -13.00 -2.46
C PHE A 57 2.70 -13.13 -3.40
N MET A 58 2.95 -12.11 -4.23
CA MET A 58 4.04 -12.15 -5.20
C MET A 58 5.39 -12.24 -4.50
N THR A 59 5.62 -11.45 -3.45
CA THR A 59 6.86 -11.50 -2.67
C THR A 59 7.10 -12.91 -2.13
N HIS A 60 6.12 -13.48 -1.43
CA HIS A 60 6.29 -14.83 -0.85
C HIS A 60 6.44 -15.92 -1.91
N CYS A 61 5.70 -15.82 -3.01
CA CYS A 61 5.82 -16.77 -4.11
C CYS A 61 7.21 -16.71 -4.78
N LEU A 62 7.81 -15.52 -4.86
CA LEU A 62 9.18 -15.35 -5.36
C LEU A 62 10.26 -15.73 -4.33
N GLU A 63 9.93 -15.83 -3.04
CA GLU A 63 10.85 -16.26 -1.97
C GLU A 63 10.94 -17.78 -1.80
N GLY A 64 9.81 -18.49 -1.79
CA GLY A 64 9.84 -19.96 -1.70
C GLY A 64 8.50 -20.60 -1.44
N TYR A 65 7.50 -19.78 -1.13
CA TYR A 65 6.27 -20.21 -0.51
C TYR A 65 5.17 -20.35 -1.57
N ASP A 66 4.23 -21.27 -1.37
CA ASP A 66 3.08 -21.48 -2.28
C ASP A 66 2.01 -20.37 -2.17
N GLY A 67 2.42 -19.16 -1.83
CA GLY A 67 1.55 -18.03 -1.51
C GLY A 67 0.96 -18.05 -0.10
N ASP A 68 1.04 -19.17 0.60
CA ASP A 68 0.72 -19.35 2.02
C ASP A 68 1.97 -19.14 2.90
N GLY A 69 2.70 -18.06 2.62
CA GLY A 69 3.82 -17.60 3.42
C GLY A 69 3.38 -17.17 4.83
N PRO A 70 4.34 -16.93 5.75
CA PRO A 70 4.01 -16.40 7.06
C PRO A 70 3.15 -15.14 6.91
N GLY A 71 1.99 -15.14 7.58
CA GLY A 71 1.03 -14.05 7.45
C GLY A 71 1.65 -12.68 7.77
N LEU A 72 1.06 -11.62 7.23
CA LEU A 72 1.53 -10.24 7.41
C LEU A 72 1.92 -9.95 8.85
N THR A 73 3.05 -9.27 9.04
CA THR A 73 3.37 -8.64 10.32
C THR A 73 2.36 -7.52 10.61
N ALA A 74 2.23 -7.14 11.89
CA ALA A 74 1.39 -6.01 12.27
C ALA A 74 1.78 -4.70 11.55
N HIS A 75 3.08 -4.52 11.26
CA HIS A 75 3.57 -3.37 10.52
C HIS A 75 3.13 -3.39 9.05
N GLN A 76 3.23 -4.53 8.38
CA GLN A 76 2.81 -4.66 6.98
C GLN A 76 1.29 -4.45 6.84
N ARG A 77 0.45 -5.06 7.68
CA ARG A 77 -1.01 -4.79 7.72
C ARG A 77 -1.33 -3.30 7.91
N LYS A 78 -0.58 -2.64 8.79
CA LYS A 78 -0.74 -1.21 9.05
C LYS A 78 -0.40 -0.39 7.80
N ASN A 79 0.67 -0.73 7.10
CA ASN A 79 1.06 -0.06 5.87
C ASN A 79 -0.01 -0.23 4.76
N GLU A 80 -0.61 -1.42 4.62
CA GLU A 80 -1.72 -1.64 3.69
C GLU A 80 -2.95 -0.80 4.04
N THR A 81 -3.32 -0.78 5.33
CA THR A 81 -4.43 0.02 5.83
C THR A 81 -4.20 1.51 5.56
N CYS A 82 -2.97 2.00 5.81
CA CYS A 82 -2.58 3.36 5.49
C CYS A 82 -2.67 3.63 3.98
N THR A 83 -2.20 2.71 3.15
CA THR A 83 -2.27 2.83 1.68
C THR A 83 -3.70 2.95 1.19
N LYS A 84 -4.58 2.03 1.59
CA LYS A 84 -6.01 2.07 1.24
C LYS A 84 -6.66 3.39 1.70
N ARG A 85 -6.32 3.88 2.89
CA ARG A 85 -6.84 5.17 3.39
C ARG A 85 -6.31 6.37 2.63
N ALA A 86 -5.06 6.34 2.15
CA ALA A 86 -4.51 7.40 1.32
C ALA A 86 -5.19 7.44 -0.06
N ASP A 87 -5.40 6.27 -0.67
CA ASP A 87 -6.05 6.12 -1.98
C ASP A 87 -7.52 6.54 -1.92
N ASN A 88 -8.27 6.10 -0.91
CA ASN A 88 -9.67 6.49 -0.70
C ASN A 88 -9.82 8.00 -0.46
N ARG A 89 -8.75 8.69 -0.05
CA ARG A 89 -8.70 10.14 0.15
C ARG A 89 -8.13 10.88 -1.07
N GLY A 90 -7.75 10.18 -2.13
CA GLY A 90 -7.11 10.78 -3.30
C GLY A 90 -5.79 11.49 -2.99
N LEU A 91 -5.04 11.04 -1.96
CA LEU A 91 -3.80 11.71 -1.56
C LEU A 91 -2.68 11.38 -2.54
N GLU A 92 -2.06 12.44 -3.06
CA GLU A 92 -0.93 12.38 -3.98
C GLU A 92 0.24 13.25 -3.50
N GLY A 93 1.39 13.13 -4.18
CA GLY A 93 2.54 14.01 -3.96
C GLY A 93 3.00 14.15 -2.51
N ALA A 94 3.19 15.39 -2.06
CA ALA A 94 3.67 15.70 -0.72
C ALA A 94 2.65 15.32 0.38
N GLU A 95 1.36 15.48 0.11
CA GLU A 95 0.29 15.18 1.06
C GLU A 95 0.23 13.69 1.38
N ARG A 96 0.34 12.83 0.36
CA ARG A 96 0.44 11.37 0.56
C ARG A 96 1.63 10.99 1.44
N ARG A 97 2.80 11.57 1.18
CA ARG A 97 4.02 11.27 1.94
C ARG A 97 3.87 11.67 3.41
N GLY A 98 3.33 12.87 3.68
CA GLY A 98 3.04 13.32 5.04
C GLY A 98 2.07 12.39 5.76
N PHE A 99 0.94 12.09 5.12
CA PHE A 99 -0.05 11.17 5.67
C PHE A 99 0.52 9.78 5.96
N MET A 100 1.29 9.20 5.03
CA MET A 100 1.89 7.88 5.22
C MET A 100 2.80 7.85 6.43
N SER A 101 3.71 8.83 6.55
CA SER A 101 4.62 8.97 7.68
C SER A 101 3.89 9.00 9.03
N ASP A 102 2.82 9.79 9.12
CA ASP A 102 2.03 9.89 10.36
C ASP A 102 1.13 8.68 10.60
N CYS A 103 0.65 8.04 9.53
CA CYS A 103 -0.17 6.84 9.62
C CYS A 103 0.66 5.65 10.12
N VAL A 104 1.83 5.38 9.54
CA VAL A 104 2.66 4.22 9.91
C VAL A 104 3.33 4.38 11.28
N LYS A 105 3.53 5.63 11.75
CA LYS A 105 4.12 5.93 13.07
C LYS A 105 3.46 5.11 14.19
N PRO A 106 4.23 4.36 15.00
CA PRO A 106 3.67 3.57 16.10
C PRO A 106 3.10 4.49 17.18
N ASP A 107 2.03 4.06 17.86
CA ASP A 107 1.30 4.93 18.81
C ASP A 107 2.18 5.36 19.99
N ARG A 108 3.10 4.48 20.42
CA ARG A 108 4.13 4.84 21.42
C ARG A 108 5.03 5.99 20.95
N ALA A 109 5.33 6.11 19.66
CA ALA A 109 6.09 7.24 19.14
C ALA A 109 5.25 8.52 19.06
N LYS A 110 3.95 8.40 18.77
CA LYS A 110 3.00 9.52 18.83
C LYS A 110 2.87 10.05 20.25
N GLU A 111 2.70 9.17 21.23
CA GLU A 111 2.63 9.53 22.66
C GLU A 111 3.91 10.23 23.14
N ARG A 112 5.10 9.70 22.79
CA ARG A 112 6.37 10.37 23.11
C ARG A 112 6.49 11.76 22.48
N THR A 113 6.00 11.93 21.24
CA THR A 113 6.00 13.23 20.56
C THR A 113 5.08 14.21 21.30
N ALA A 114 3.86 13.78 21.62
CA ALA A 114 2.90 14.58 22.38
C ALA A 114 3.40 14.91 23.80
N GLN A 115 4.06 13.97 24.47
CA GLN A 115 4.70 14.20 25.77
C GLN A 115 5.82 15.25 25.67
N ARG A 116 6.70 15.14 24.68
CA ARG A 116 7.77 16.12 24.43
C ARG A 116 7.22 17.52 24.16
N GLU A 117 6.13 17.61 23.40
CA GLU A 117 5.46 18.88 23.11
C GLU A 117 4.79 19.49 24.34
N ARG A 118 4.10 18.68 25.16
CA ARG A 118 3.55 19.11 26.46
C ARG A 118 4.64 19.67 27.36
N THR A 119 5.76 18.96 27.51
CA THR A 119 6.92 19.42 28.29
C THR A 119 7.49 20.73 27.74
N ARG A 120 7.60 20.87 26.41
CA ARG A 120 8.06 22.12 25.80
C ARG A 120 7.10 23.28 26.07
N ASN A 121 5.79 23.02 26.01
CA ASN A 121 4.76 24.02 26.30
C ASN A 121 4.84 24.48 27.76
N CYS A 122 4.89 23.55 28.72
CA CYS A 122 5.03 23.86 30.14
C CYS A 122 6.30 24.67 30.43
N ASN A 123 7.43 24.30 29.84
CA ASN A 123 8.67 25.05 29.99
C ASN A 123 8.58 26.47 29.42
N ARG A 124 7.91 26.65 28.27
CA ARG A 124 7.67 27.97 27.66
C ARG A 124 6.75 28.84 28.53
N ARG A 125 5.68 28.27 29.10
CA ARG A 125 4.79 28.98 30.03
C ARG A 125 5.53 29.40 31.30
N ALA A 126 6.40 28.54 31.83
CA ALA A 126 7.24 28.87 32.97
C ALA A 126 8.19 30.03 32.65
N ALA A 127 8.80 30.02 31.46
CA ALA A 127 9.68 31.09 30.98
C ALA A 127 8.92 32.42 30.78
N GLY A 128 7.72 32.38 30.22
CA GLY A 128 6.85 33.55 30.09
C GLY A 128 6.47 34.17 31.44
N ARG A 129 6.36 33.34 32.48
CA ARG A 129 6.18 33.74 33.88
C ARG A 129 7.49 34.07 34.61
N ARG A 130 8.63 34.02 33.91
CA ARG A 130 9.99 34.25 34.45
C ARG A 130 10.32 33.35 35.66
N LEU A 131 9.72 32.17 35.74
CA LEU A 131 9.98 31.22 36.83
C LEU A 131 11.37 30.62 36.68
N ALA A 132 12.09 30.52 37.79
CA ALA A 132 13.40 29.89 37.87
C ALA A 132 13.47 28.92 39.06
N GLY A 133 14.54 28.13 39.13
CA GLY A 133 14.82 27.25 40.26
C GLY A 133 13.66 26.32 40.64
N GLU A 134 13.39 26.23 41.93
CA GLU A 134 12.35 25.36 42.50
C GLU A 134 10.93 25.76 42.05
N GLU A 135 10.66 27.04 41.86
CA GLU A 135 9.35 27.52 41.41
C GLU A 135 9.03 27.04 39.99
N LYS A 136 10.03 27.08 39.11
CA LYS A 136 9.90 26.53 37.75
C LYS A 136 9.62 25.03 37.77
N LYS A 137 10.34 24.27 38.59
CA LYS A 137 10.15 22.81 38.69
C LYS A 137 8.73 22.47 39.16
N LYS A 138 8.27 23.12 40.24
CA LYS A 138 6.90 22.95 40.76
C LYS A 138 5.84 23.31 39.73
N PHE A 139 6.03 24.43 39.01
CA PHE A 139 5.12 24.83 37.95
C PHE A 139 5.10 23.84 36.78
N VAL A 140 6.26 23.37 36.30
CA VAL A 140 6.33 22.44 35.18
C VAL A 140 5.72 21.08 35.56
N ALA A 141 5.95 20.59 36.77
CA ALA A 141 5.32 19.37 37.29
C ALA A 141 3.79 19.52 37.31
N GLY A 142 3.26 20.56 37.98
CA GLY A 142 1.82 20.81 38.01
C GLY A 142 1.21 21.08 36.63
N CYS A 143 1.97 21.61 35.68
CA CYS A 143 1.54 21.79 34.30
C CYS A 143 1.42 20.46 33.52
N LEU A 144 2.36 19.53 33.75
CA LEU A 144 2.33 18.21 33.13
C LEU A 144 1.22 17.32 33.72
N ASP A 145 0.90 17.51 35.00
CA ASP A 145 -0.17 16.80 35.71
C ASP A 145 -1.57 17.38 35.44
N GLY A 146 -1.68 18.45 34.64
CA GLY A 146 -2.97 19.06 34.25
C GLY A 146 -3.48 20.16 35.20
N SER A 147 -2.79 20.42 36.31
CA SER A 147 -3.20 21.36 37.36
C SER A 147 -2.91 22.84 37.07
N ALA A 148 -2.08 23.17 36.08
CA ALA A 148 -1.70 24.57 35.78
C ALA A 148 -2.58 25.28 34.72
N ALA A 149 -3.74 24.74 34.35
CA ALA A 149 -4.63 25.33 33.33
C ALA A 149 -5.58 26.43 33.87
N VAL A 150 -5.71 26.59 35.19
CA VAL A 150 -6.54 27.66 35.80
C VAL A 150 -5.63 28.71 36.43
N GLY A 151 -5.52 29.87 35.79
CA GLY A 151 -4.74 31.00 36.27
C GLY A 151 -4.31 31.90 35.13
N GLY A 152 -5.31 32.44 34.42
CA GLY A 152 -5.16 33.64 33.59
C GLY A 152 -4.91 34.85 34.48
#